data_AF-A0A822YQA5-F1
#
_entry.id   AF-A0A822YQA5-F1
#
_cell.length_a   1.000
_cell.length_b   1.000
_cell.length_c   1.000
_cell.angle_alpha   90.00
_cell.angle_beta   90.00
_cell.angle_gamma   90.00
#
_symmetry.space_group_name_H-M   'P 1'
#
loop_
_entity.id
_entity.type
_entity.pdbx_description
1 polymer ?
#
loop_
_entity_poly.entity_id
_entity_poly.type
_entity_poly.pdbx_seq_one_letter_code
_entity_poly.pdbx_strand_id
1 'polypeptide(L)'
;MQGSEVGGGAAYGVEVEVENNPYDPSLMVFMDYRDYTKPAVQCLEAEYPTCLYVMPMSPTRVFFEETCLASRDAMPFDLLKKKLMSRLDNMGVRIIKTYEEEWSYIPVGGSLPHTEQKKHLVLQLAWCIQLQAIQL
;
A
#
# COMPACT_ATOMS: atom_id res chain seq x y z
N MET A 1 -29.87 3.72 15.38
CA MET A 1 -28.67 4.42 15.89
C MET A 1 -27.68 4.46 14.74
N GLN A 2 -27.38 5.67 14.25
CA GLN A 2 -26.52 5.93 13.10
C GLN A 2 -25.16 5.27 13.35
N GLY A 3 -24.76 4.30 12.54
CA GLY A 3 -23.41 3.76 12.58
C GLY A 3 -22.47 4.89 12.15
N SER A 4 -21.62 5.35 13.07
CA SER A 4 -20.53 6.24 12.73
C SER A 4 -19.72 5.61 11.59
N GLU A 5 -19.57 6.30 10.47
CA GLU A 5 -18.65 5.91 9.40
C GLU A 5 -17.25 5.87 10.01
N VAL A 6 -16.82 4.67 10.43
CA VAL A 6 -15.49 4.46 10.94
C VAL A 6 -14.59 4.51 9.72
N GLY A 7 -13.84 5.61 9.60
CA GLY A 7 -12.83 5.79 8.57
C GLY A 7 -11.95 4.54 8.46
N GLY A 8 -11.79 4.02 7.25
CA GLY A 8 -10.99 2.84 6.95
C GLY A 8 -9.66 3.21 6.30
N GLY A 9 -8.69 2.33 6.42
CA GLY A 9 -7.53 2.32 5.54
C GLY A 9 -7.82 1.47 4.30
N ALA A 10 -7.03 1.67 3.26
CA ALA A 10 -7.08 0.87 2.05
C ALA A 10 -5.68 0.77 1.44
N ALA A 11 -5.42 -0.33 0.75
CA ALA A 11 -4.16 -0.60 0.10
C ALA A 11 -4.41 -1.12 -1.32
N TYR A 12 -3.53 -0.73 -2.23
CA TYR A 12 -3.46 -1.27 -3.58
C TYR A 12 -2.04 -1.76 -3.85
N GLY A 13 -1.93 -3.04 -4.17
CA GLY A 13 -0.67 -3.73 -4.45
C GLY A 13 -0.57 -4.20 -5.88
N VAL A 14 0.65 -4.25 -6.42
CA VAL A 14 0.94 -4.85 -7.71
C VAL A 14 2.26 -5.61 -7.65
N GLU A 15 2.23 -6.85 -8.14
CA GLU A 15 3.44 -7.64 -8.37
C GLU A 15 3.86 -7.50 -9.84
N VAL A 16 5.09 -7.03 -10.05
CA VAL A 16 5.60 -6.69 -11.38
C VAL A 16 7.01 -7.21 -11.62
N GLU A 17 7.31 -7.45 -12.89
CA GLU A 17 8.68 -7.47 -13.41
C GLU A 17 9.07 -6.06 -13.84
N VAL A 18 10.23 -5.60 -13.42
CA VAL A 18 10.77 -4.28 -13.73
C VAL A 18 12.12 -4.38 -14.43
N GLU A 19 12.37 -3.45 -15.35
CA GLU A 19 13.67 -3.34 -16.02
C GLU A 19 14.74 -2.77 -15.07
N ASN A 20 14.33 -1.85 -14.19
CA ASN A 20 15.18 -1.21 -13.22
C ASN A 20 14.46 -1.12 -11.87
N ASN A 21 15.10 -1.66 -10.84
CA ASN A 21 14.63 -1.57 -9.47
C ASN A 21 15.49 -0.54 -8.70
N PRO A 22 14.91 0.59 -8.24
CA PRO A 22 15.64 1.59 -7.46
C PRO A 22 15.85 1.16 -6.00
N TYR A 23 15.25 0.06 -5.57
CA TYR A 23 15.36 -0.49 -4.22
C TYR A 23 16.40 -1.62 -4.15
N ASP A 24 17.05 -1.74 -2.99
CA ASP A 24 17.96 -2.85 -2.71
C ASP A 24 17.16 -4.18 -2.68
N PRO A 25 17.46 -5.18 -3.54
CA PRO A 25 16.74 -6.44 -3.58
C PRO A 25 16.80 -7.27 -2.29
N SER A 26 17.70 -6.94 -1.37
CA SER A 26 17.85 -7.62 -0.08
C SER A 26 17.04 -6.97 1.05
N LEU A 27 16.43 -5.81 0.80
CA LEU A 27 15.74 -5.02 1.82
C LEU A 27 14.26 -4.86 1.48
N MET A 28 13.42 -5.11 2.48
CA MET A 28 12.02 -4.70 2.44
C MET A 28 11.93 -3.24 2.86
N VAL A 29 11.13 -2.47 2.13
CA VAL A 29 10.83 -1.08 2.48
C VAL A 29 9.42 -1.02 3.02
N PHE A 30 9.30 -0.47 4.22
CA PHE A 30 8.02 -0.24 4.88
C PHE A 30 7.79 1.25 5.04
N MET A 31 6.54 1.68 4.82
CA MET A 31 6.07 3.02 5.11
C MET A 31 6.91 4.15 4.47
N ASP A 32 7.23 4.05 3.19
CA ASP A 32 8.00 5.06 2.47
C ASP A 32 7.15 6.28 2.07
N TYR A 33 7.35 7.39 2.80
CA TYR A 33 6.67 8.67 2.60
C TYR A 33 7.47 9.68 1.75
N ARG A 34 8.60 9.29 1.13
CA ARG A 34 9.51 10.28 0.50
C ARG A 34 8.84 11.18 -0.54
N ASP A 35 7.85 10.69 -1.29
CA ASP A 35 7.12 11.51 -2.28
C ASP A 35 6.17 12.54 -1.65
N TYR A 36 5.76 12.39 -0.39
CA TYR A 36 4.95 13.38 0.33
C TYR A 36 5.73 14.64 0.73
N THR A 37 7.07 14.59 0.68
CA THR A 37 7.92 15.70 1.13
C THR A 37 8.10 16.79 0.07
N LYS A 38 7.73 16.52 -1.19
CA LYS A 38 7.68 17.54 -2.24
C LYS A 38 6.37 18.32 -2.09
N PRO A 39 6.39 19.65 -1.98
CA PRO A 39 5.17 20.44 -1.84
C PRO A 39 4.36 20.34 -3.13
N ALA A 40 3.41 19.41 -3.19
CA ALA A 40 2.38 19.40 -4.21
C ALA A 40 1.44 20.58 -3.94
N VAL A 41 1.15 21.33 -4.99
CA VAL A 41 0.02 22.28 -5.05
C VAL A 41 -1.20 21.63 -4.38
N GLN A 42 -1.97 22.39 -3.60
CA GLN A 42 -3.17 21.92 -2.89
C GLN A 42 -4.14 21.19 -3.83
N CYS A 43 -3.91 19.90 -4.03
CA CYS A 43 -4.74 18.99 -4.80
C CYS A 43 -5.46 18.07 -3.82
N LEU A 44 -6.65 17.59 -4.20
CA LEU A 44 -7.42 16.60 -3.44
C LEU A 44 -6.60 15.34 -3.08
N GLU A 45 -5.52 15.07 -3.82
CA GLU A 45 -4.57 13.99 -3.55
C GLU A 45 -3.77 14.17 -2.24
N ALA A 46 -3.55 15.42 -1.82
CA ALA A 46 -2.89 15.78 -0.56
C ALA A 46 -3.78 15.53 0.66
N GLU A 47 -5.09 15.34 0.47
CA GLU A 47 -6.05 15.07 1.54
C GLU A 47 -5.86 13.67 2.15
N TYR A 48 -5.18 12.77 1.44
CA TYR A 48 -5.04 11.38 1.85
C TYR A 48 -3.59 10.91 1.97
N PRO A 49 -2.92 11.07 3.13
CA PRO A 49 -1.57 10.60 3.33
C PRO A 49 -1.48 9.08 3.05
N THR A 50 -0.57 8.73 2.13
CA THR A 50 -0.31 7.34 1.72
C THR A 50 1.18 7.07 1.80
N CYS A 51 1.53 5.82 2.11
CA CYS A 51 2.90 5.33 2.10
C CYS A 51 3.06 4.19 1.12
N LEU A 52 4.29 4.03 0.62
CA LEU A 52 4.68 2.93 -0.24
C LEU A 52 5.33 1.81 0.58
N TYR A 53 4.97 0.57 0.27
CA TYR A 53 5.67 -0.63 0.68
C TYR A 53 6.31 -1.27 -0.53
N VAL A 54 7.53 -1.80 -0.36
CA VAL A 54 8.27 -2.46 -1.43
C VAL A 54 8.84 -3.77 -0.90
N MET A 55 8.52 -4.85 -1.59
CA MET A 55 9.02 -6.18 -1.29
C MET A 55 9.62 -6.79 -2.56
N PRO A 56 10.95 -6.73 -2.71
CA PRO A 56 11.66 -7.44 -3.76
C PRO A 56 11.51 -8.96 -3.57
N MET A 57 11.03 -9.65 -4.60
CA MET A 57 11.00 -11.11 -4.67
C MET A 57 12.23 -11.66 -5.39
N SER A 58 12.76 -10.87 -6.32
CA SER A 58 14.03 -11.08 -7.01
C SER A 58 14.61 -9.72 -7.42
N PRO A 59 15.81 -9.65 -8.02
CA PRO A 59 16.36 -8.39 -8.52
C PRO A 59 15.46 -7.65 -9.53
N THR A 60 14.61 -8.38 -10.25
CA THR A 60 13.72 -7.83 -11.29
C THR A 60 12.24 -8.00 -10.97
N ARG A 61 11.86 -8.84 -10.01
CA ARG A 61 10.46 -9.06 -9.60
C ARG A 61 10.21 -8.41 -8.26
N VAL A 62 9.28 -7.47 -8.21
CA VAL A 62 9.03 -6.63 -7.04
C VAL A 62 7.53 -6.47 -6.84
N PHE A 63 7.11 -6.57 -5.58
CA PHE A 63 5.77 -6.17 -5.15
C PHE A 63 5.82 -4.74 -4.62
N PHE A 64 4.96 -3.88 -5.16
CA PHE A 64 4.78 -2.52 -4.70
C PHE A 64 3.36 -2.34 -4.18
N GLU A 65 3.20 -1.68 -3.04
CA GLU A 65 1.89 -1.40 -2.47
C GLU A 65 1.79 0.05 -1.98
N GLU A 66 0.80 0.77 -2.46
CA GLU A 66 0.43 2.08 -1.93
C GLU A 66 -0.70 1.92 -0.92
N THR A 67 -0.48 2.43 0.29
CA THR A 67 -1.38 2.21 1.44
C THR A 67 -1.76 3.52 2.10
N CYS A 68 -3.06 3.72 2.28
CA CYS A 68 -3.62 4.72 3.19
C CYS A 68 -3.99 4.04 4.50
N LEU A 69 -3.31 4.41 5.59
CA LEU A 69 -3.53 3.77 6.89
C LEU A 69 -4.78 4.27 7.60
N ALA A 70 -5.20 5.51 7.36
CA ALA A 70 -6.41 6.06 7.95
C ALA A 70 -6.89 7.22 7.08
N SER A 71 -8.17 7.16 6.71
CA SER A 71 -8.85 8.24 6.01
C SER A 71 -10.21 8.46 6.65
N ARG A 72 -10.66 9.73 6.69
CA ARG A 72 -11.96 10.08 7.29
C ARG A 72 -13.12 9.48 6.47
N ASP A 73 -12.97 9.54 5.14
CA ASP A 73 -13.90 8.97 4.17
C ASP A 73 -13.29 7.75 3.52
N ALA A 74 -14.11 6.82 3.00
CA ALA A 74 -13.61 5.64 2.30
C ALA A 74 -12.78 6.03 1.07
N MET A 75 -11.49 5.71 1.10
CA MET A 75 -10.61 5.99 -0.03
C MET A 75 -10.98 5.16 -1.27
N PRO A 76 -11.12 5.78 -2.47
CA PRO A 76 -11.32 5.05 -3.71
C PRO A 76 -10.06 4.28 -4.11
N PHE A 77 -10.18 2.98 -4.43
CA PHE A 77 -9.05 2.17 -4.93
C PHE A 77 -8.41 2.73 -6.20
N ASP A 78 -9.20 3.35 -7.08
CA ASP A 78 -8.69 3.99 -8.29
C ASP A 78 -7.69 5.12 -7.98
N LEU A 79 -7.87 5.81 -6.84
CA LEU A 79 -6.94 6.84 -6.39
C LEU A 79 -5.62 6.22 -5.92
N LEU A 80 -5.67 5.12 -5.17
CA LEU A 80 -4.47 4.37 -4.76
C LEU A 80 -3.69 3.84 -5.96
N LYS A 81 -4.39 3.26 -6.93
CA LYS A 81 -3.76 2.79 -8.18
C LYS A 81 -3.08 3.93 -8.93
N LYS A 82 -3.76 5.08 -9.09
CA LYS A 82 -3.17 6.26 -9.73
C LYS A 82 -1.93 6.76 -8.98
N LYS A 83 -2.00 6.82 -7.65
CA LYS A 83 -0.88 7.24 -6.80
C LYS A 83 0.31 6.30 -6.95
N LEU A 84 0.09 4.98 -6.88
CA LEU A 84 1.14 4.00 -7.04
C LEU A 84 1.82 4.13 -8.42
N MET A 85 1.03 4.17 -9.50
CA MET A 85 1.58 4.25 -10.86
C MET A 85 2.34 5.57 -11.10
N SER A 86 1.80 6.69 -10.62
CA SER A 86 2.49 8.00 -10.67
C SER A 86 3.81 7.97 -9.90
N ARG A 87 3.82 7.31 -8.74
CA ARG A 87 5.03 7.16 -7.93
C ARG A 87 6.10 6.35 -8.63
N LEU A 88 5.73 5.19 -9.18
CA LEU A 88 6.64 4.33 -9.92
C LEU A 88 7.24 5.06 -11.13
N ASP A 89 6.42 5.81 -11.87
CA ASP A 89 6.88 6.64 -13.00
C ASP A 89 7.86 7.74 -12.55
N ASN A 90 7.55 8.46 -11.47
CA ASN A 90 8.43 9.49 -10.91
C ASN A 90 9.78 8.94 -10.40
N MET A 91 9.81 7.68 -9.95
CA MET A 91 11.04 6.97 -9.59
C MET A 91 11.78 6.39 -10.81
N GLY A 92 11.19 6.50 -12.01
CA GLY A 92 11.70 5.95 -13.24
C GLY A 92 11.62 4.43 -13.33
N VAL A 93 10.76 3.78 -12.52
CA VAL A 93 10.55 2.32 -12.54
C VAL A 93 9.80 1.95 -13.82
N ARG A 94 10.43 1.13 -14.67
CA ARG A 94 9.80 0.64 -15.90
C ARG A 94 9.27 -0.78 -15.71
N ILE A 95 7.95 -0.92 -15.70
CA ILE A 95 7.26 -2.22 -15.60
C ILE A 95 7.32 -2.93 -16.97
N ILE A 96 7.88 -4.13 -16.99
CA ILE A 96 7.92 -5.02 -18.15
C ILE A 96 6.66 -5.89 -18.18
N LYS A 97 6.25 -6.39 -17.02
CA LYS A 97 5.13 -7.33 -16.89
C LYS A 97 4.44 -7.17 -15.55
N THR A 98 3.12 -7.30 -15.55
CA THR A 98 2.32 -7.39 -14.32
C THR A 98 1.89 -8.83 -14.10
N TYR A 99 2.15 -9.36 -12.91
CA TYR A 99 1.78 -10.72 -12.52
C TYR A 99 0.44 -10.73 -11.80
N GLU A 100 0.30 -9.89 -10.76
CA GLU A 100 -0.89 -9.83 -9.91
C GLU A 100 -1.20 -8.39 -9.50
N GLU A 101 -2.48 -8.12 -9.27
CA GLU A 101 -2.98 -6.89 -8.64
C GLU A 101 -3.76 -7.28 -7.37
N GLU A 102 -3.62 -6.49 -6.32
CA GLU A 102 -4.23 -6.73 -5.01
C GLU A 102 -4.95 -5.47 -4.51
N TRP A 103 -6.15 -5.65 -3.94
CA TRP A 103 -6.95 -4.58 -3.34
C TRP A 103 -7.38 -4.99 -1.95
N SER A 104 -6.96 -4.22 -0.94
CA SER A 104 -7.14 -4.57 0.46
C SER A 104 -7.82 -3.45 1.23
N TYR A 105 -8.86 -3.78 1.98
CA TYR A 105 -9.47 -2.89 2.97
C TYR A 105 -8.86 -3.13 4.34
N ILE A 106 -8.46 -2.05 5.01
CA ILE A 106 -7.83 -2.07 6.33
C ILE A 106 -8.85 -1.51 7.33
N PRO A 107 -9.47 -2.36 8.18
CA PRO A 107 -10.36 -1.87 9.21
C PRO A 107 -9.55 -1.11 10.27
N VAL A 108 -9.77 0.20 10.39
CA VAL A 108 -9.14 1.04 11.41
C VAL A 108 -10.13 1.23 12.55
N GLY A 109 -9.71 1.03 13.79
CA GLY A 109 -10.57 1.27 14.96
C GLY A 109 -11.42 0.07 15.42
N GLY A 110 -11.10 -1.16 15.00
CA GLY A 110 -11.63 -2.36 15.64
C GLY A 110 -10.96 -2.63 17.00
N SER A 111 -11.67 -3.29 17.92
CA SER A 111 -11.06 -3.90 19.10
C SER A 111 -9.93 -4.86 18.67
N LEU A 112 -8.83 -4.91 19.43
CA LEU A 112 -7.67 -5.77 19.18
C LEU A 112 -8.11 -7.18 18.71
N PRO A 113 -7.50 -7.74 17.65
CA PRO A 113 -7.87 -9.05 17.16
C PRO A 113 -7.71 -10.07 18.28
N HIS A 114 -8.78 -10.84 18.54
CA HIS A 114 -8.72 -11.93 19.50
C HIS A 114 -7.77 -13.00 18.94
N THR A 115 -6.74 -13.36 19.70
CA THR A 115 -5.68 -14.33 19.35
C THR A 115 -6.18 -15.73 18.98
N GLU A 116 -7.47 -16.02 19.16
CA GLU A 116 -8.15 -17.28 18.84
C GLU A 116 -8.83 -17.30 17.45
N GLN A 117 -8.90 -16.17 16.74
CA GLN A 117 -9.62 -16.10 15.44
C GLN A 117 -8.79 -16.65 14.27
N LYS A 118 -9.04 -17.93 13.93
CA LYS A 118 -8.59 -18.56 12.68
C LYS A 118 -9.47 -18.17 11.48
N LYS A 119 -9.54 -16.89 11.13
CA LYS A 119 -10.10 -16.49 9.83
C LYS A 119 -9.01 -16.65 8.78
N HIS A 120 -9.09 -17.75 8.02
CA HIS A 120 -8.39 -17.87 6.73
C HIS A 120 -9.00 -16.86 5.76
N LEU A 121 -8.58 -15.61 5.85
CA LEU A 121 -8.77 -14.62 4.79
C LEU A 121 -7.60 -14.78 3.83
N VAL A 122 -7.93 -14.86 2.55
CA VAL A 122 -7.01 -15.19 1.44
C VAL A 122 -5.72 -14.39 1.58
N LEU A 123 -4.61 -15.13 1.68
CA LEU A 123 -3.25 -14.64 1.77
C LEU A 123 -2.88 -13.95 0.45
N GLN A 124 -3.19 -12.66 0.33
CA GLN A 124 -2.49 -11.81 -0.61
C GLN A 124 -1.52 -10.92 0.21
N LEU A 125 -0.37 -10.63 -0.38
CA LEU A 125 0.88 -10.26 0.30
C LEU A 125 0.76 -8.99 1.17
N ALA A 126 -0.26 -8.17 0.95
CA ALA A 126 -0.57 -6.97 1.73
C ALA A 126 -0.76 -7.26 3.23
N TRP A 127 -1.45 -8.35 3.58
CA TRP A 127 -1.73 -8.64 4.99
C TRP A 127 -0.47 -9.01 5.78
N CYS A 128 0.46 -9.74 5.16
CA CYS A 128 1.75 -10.07 5.79
C CYS A 128 2.58 -8.82 6.04
N ILE A 129 2.63 -7.90 5.07
CA ILE A 129 3.34 -6.64 5.19
C ILE A 129 2.72 -5.77 6.29
N GLN A 130 1.39 -5.70 6.36
CA GLN A 130 0.68 -4.91 7.37
C GLN A 130 0.80 -5.48 8.79
N LEU A 131 0.79 -6.80 8.96
CA LEU A 131 1.06 -7.43 10.25
C LEU A 131 2.49 -7.13 10.75
N GLN A 132 3.48 -7.13 9.85
CA GLN A 132 4.85 -6.79 10.22
C GLN A 132 4.99 -5.31 10.62
N ALA A 133 4.28 -4.40 9.96
CA ALA A 133 4.30 -2.98 10.29
C ALA A 133 3.65 -2.65 11.64
N ILE A 134 2.63 -3.41 12.08
CA ILE A 134 1.97 -3.24 13.39
C ILE A 134 2.81 -3.82 14.54
N GLN A 135 3.77 -4.70 14.24
CA GLN A 135 4.63 -5.36 15.25
C GLN A 135 5.96 -4.62 15.53
N LEU A 136 6.23 -3.51 14.86
CA LEU A 136 7.35 -2.59 15.13
C LEU A 136 6.90 -1.41 15.99
#